data_AF-A0A434AX86-F1
#
_entry.id   AF-A0A434AX86-F1
#
_cell.length_a   1.000
_cell.length_b   1.000
_cell.length_c   1.000
_cell.angle_alpha   90.00
_cell.angle_beta   90.00
_cell.angle_gamma   90.00
#
_symmetry.space_group_name_H-M   'P 1'
#
loop_
_entity.id
_entity.type
_entity.pdbx_description
1 polymer ?
#
loop_
_entity_poly.entity_id
_entity_poly.type
_entity_poly.pdbx_seq_one_letter_code
_entity_poly.pdbx_strand_id
1 'polypeptide(L)'
;MRILNTYINPWIKASLLFAIVCIFTGSGFSQDYKKITDLNERWKFSIGDRQEWASPKFDDSGWDRIEVPSAWENQGFYGYNGYAWYRNSFTRPSVVKGKSVYLQLGNIDDVDEVFFNGKIIGKSGNFPPHYTTAYNSNRLYYVPTKLIQDRNTIAVRVYDDIGEGGIIHGDIALVIDRAAIPLDVDLQGIWKFKTGKYAHEDVADMATWNDIIVPGFWEDQGYKNYDGYACYALEFKVKNEQLANRMVLLLGKIDDIDQVFVNGVLVGESGPFRPSTVAQRSSSYKQMRGYYLPLSLIKANQKNIVMVRVYDQTQGGGIYSGSVGLISQKNYIRYWNNRRNKY
;
A
#
# COMPACT_ATOMS: atom_id res chain seq x y z
N MET A 1 -56.82 53.47 33.96
CA MET A 1 -56.79 52.01 33.83
C MET A 1 -55.33 51.61 33.62
N ARG A 2 -54.80 50.81 34.57
CA ARG A 2 -53.45 50.23 34.77
C ARG A 2 -52.32 50.52 33.74
N ILE A 3 -51.34 51.38 34.06
CA ILE A 3 -50.02 51.15 34.73
C ILE A 3 -49.05 50.25 33.91
N LEU A 4 -47.94 50.80 33.36
CA LEU A 4 -46.56 50.65 33.88
C LEU A 4 -45.47 51.23 32.96
N ASN A 5 -44.64 52.07 33.58
CA ASN A 5 -43.29 52.47 33.20
C ASN A 5 -42.40 51.29 32.77
N THR A 6 -41.41 51.56 31.90
CA THR A 6 -39.98 51.57 32.32
C THR A 6 -39.06 52.03 31.19
N TYR A 7 -38.24 53.04 31.53
CA TYR A 7 -36.95 53.35 30.91
C TYR A 7 -35.91 52.27 31.30
N ILE A 8 -34.83 52.11 30.51
CA ILE A 8 -33.40 52.27 30.92
C ILE A 8 -32.40 51.52 29.98
N ASN A 9 -31.44 52.31 29.48
CA ASN A 9 -30.04 52.10 29.03
C ASN A 9 -29.60 51.06 27.98
N PRO A 10 -28.80 51.49 26.97
CA PRO A 10 -28.01 50.61 26.10
C PRO A 10 -26.59 50.44 26.65
N TRP A 11 -26.35 49.40 27.45
CA TRP A 11 -25.00 48.94 27.78
C TRP A 11 -24.95 47.42 27.77
N ILE A 12 -24.72 46.83 26.59
CA ILE A 12 -24.21 45.46 26.47
C ILE A 12 -22.83 45.57 25.82
N LYS A 13 -21.81 45.79 26.67
CA LYS A 13 -20.45 45.33 26.42
C LYS A 13 -20.31 43.99 27.11
N ALA A 14 -20.15 42.92 26.34
CA ALA A 14 -19.40 41.69 26.66
C ALA A 14 -20.00 40.51 25.88
N SER A 15 -19.40 40.20 24.73
CA SER A 15 -19.25 38.83 24.23
C SER A 15 -18.18 38.89 23.15
N LEU A 16 -16.93 39.03 23.60
CA LEU A 16 -15.77 38.72 22.80
C LEU A 16 -15.81 37.21 22.56
N LEU A 17 -16.29 36.83 21.38
CA LEU A 17 -16.22 35.48 20.86
C LEU A 17 -14.73 35.15 20.73
N PHE A 18 -14.15 34.51 21.74
CA PHE A 18 -12.83 33.93 21.63
C PHE A 18 -12.98 32.72 20.71
N ALA A 19 -12.89 32.97 19.40
CA ALA A 19 -12.62 31.93 18.44
C ALA A 19 -11.23 31.39 18.78
N ILE A 20 -11.21 30.33 19.60
CA ILE A 20 -10.05 29.46 19.69
C ILE A 20 -9.92 28.86 18.29
N VAL A 21 -9.11 29.52 17.47
CA VAL A 21 -8.50 28.91 16.31
C VAL A 21 -7.61 27.83 16.89
N CYS A 22 -8.17 26.63 17.06
CA CYS A 22 -7.39 25.42 17.16
C CYS A 22 -6.68 25.30 15.81
N ILE A 23 -5.52 25.93 15.71
CA ILE A 23 -4.50 25.53 14.75
C ILE A 23 -4.09 24.14 15.22
N PHE A 24 -4.85 23.13 14.80
CA PHE A 24 -4.35 21.77 14.74
C PHE A 24 -3.20 21.83 13.75
N THR A 25 -1.99 22.05 14.24
CA THR A 25 -0.79 21.53 13.60
C THR A 25 -0.85 20.01 13.72
N GLY A 26 -1.81 19.41 13.00
CA GLY A 26 -1.69 18.04 12.60
C GLY A 26 -0.41 17.99 11.79
N SER A 27 0.68 17.58 12.43
CA SER A 27 1.79 16.95 11.72
C SER A 27 1.22 15.65 11.19
N GLY A 28 0.40 15.75 10.14
CA GLY A 28 0.11 14.61 9.29
C GLY A 28 1.47 14.11 8.87
N PHE A 29 1.80 12.89 9.26
CA PHE A 29 2.93 12.19 8.65
C PHE A 29 2.55 12.03 7.17
N SER A 30 2.86 13.05 6.36
CA SER A 30 2.98 12.92 4.92
C SER A 30 4.07 11.88 4.69
N GLN A 31 3.81 10.92 3.82
CA GLN A 31 4.85 9.97 3.41
C GLN A 31 5.96 10.80 2.76
N ASP A 32 7.18 10.70 3.31
CA ASP A 32 8.35 11.48 2.87
C ASP A 32 9.07 10.70 1.78
N TYR A 33 8.47 10.68 0.58
CA TYR A 33 9.07 10.06 -0.58
C TYR A 33 10.08 10.99 -1.23
N LYS A 34 11.28 10.47 -1.48
CA LYS A 34 12.29 11.13 -2.30
C LYS A 34 12.43 10.42 -3.64
N LYS A 35 12.19 11.13 -4.74
CA LYS A 35 12.57 10.69 -6.09
C LYS A 35 14.06 10.38 -6.17
N ILE A 36 14.40 9.20 -6.66
CA ILE A 36 15.78 8.72 -6.88
C ILE A 36 16.06 8.38 -8.34
N THR A 37 15.02 8.14 -9.15
CA THR A 37 15.11 8.00 -10.60
C THR A 37 13.84 8.57 -11.20
N ASP A 38 14.00 9.53 -12.11
CA ASP A 38 12.90 10.05 -12.90
C ASP A 38 12.64 9.12 -14.09
N LEU A 39 11.38 8.77 -14.33
CA LEU A 39 10.96 7.87 -15.39
C LEU A 39 9.82 8.49 -16.23
N ASN A 40 9.58 9.80 -16.13
CA ASN A 40 8.68 10.55 -17.03
C ASN A 40 9.40 10.78 -18.36
N GLU A 41 9.35 9.78 -19.23
CA GLU A 41 10.03 9.76 -20.51
C GLU A 41 9.26 8.88 -21.50
N ARG A 42 9.83 8.67 -22.69
CA ARG A 42 9.26 7.74 -23.67
C ARG A 42 9.55 6.29 -23.31
N TRP A 43 8.50 5.56 -22.95
CA TRP A 43 8.55 4.12 -22.72
C TRP A 43 8.31 3.36 -24.03
N LYS A 44 8.83 2.14 -24.11
CA LYS A 44 8.49 1.21 -25.18
C LYS A 44 7.03 0.78 -25.02
N PHE A 45 6.30 0.67 -26.11
CA PHE A 45 4.86 0.39 -26.10
C PHE A 45 4.45 -0.62 -27.18
N SER A 46 3.54 -1.52 -26.84
CA SER A 46 2.90 -2.42 -27.80
C SER A 46 1.47 -2.73 -27.36
N ILE A 47 0.54 -2.70 -28.31
CA ILE A 47 -0.82 -3.22 -28.13
C ILE A 47 -0.83 -4.75 -28.18
N GLY A 48 -1.84 -5.38 -27.56
CA GLY A 48 -1.97 -6.82 -27.42
C GLY A 48 -1.56 -7.34 -26.04
N ASP A 49 -1.68 -8.64 -25.83
CA ASP A 49 -1.41 -9.27 -24.53
C ASP A 49 -0.58 -10.54 -24.65
N ARG A 50 0.69 -10.46 -24.25
CA ARG A 50 1.64 -11.57 -24.32
C ARG A 50 2.49 -11.59 -23.06
N GLN A 51 2.31 -12.62 -22.24
CA GLN A 51 2.95 -12.74 -20.92
C GLN A 51 4.49 -12.77 -21.00
N GLU A 52 5.07 -13.23 -22.10
CA GLU A 52 6.51 -13.18 -22.34
C GLU A 52 7.08 -11.75 -22.34
N TRP A 53 6.24 -10.72 -22.55
CA TRP A 53 6.63 -9.32 -22.50
C TRP A 53 7.00 -8.83 -21.10
N ALA A 54 6.69 -9.60 -20.04
CA ALA A 54 7.20 -9.34 -18.70
C ALA A 54 8.70 -9.69 -18.56
N SER A 55 9.24 -10.54 -19.43
CA SER A 55 10.61 -11.06 -19.29
C SER A 55 11.66 -9.97 -19.51
N PRO A 56 12.69 -9.85 -18.66
CA PRO A 56 13.80 -8.92 -18.89
C PRO A 56 14.66 -9.31 -20.10
N LYS A 57 14.48 -10.52 -20.64
CA LYS A 57 15.20 -11.02 -21.83
C LYS A 57 14.41 -10.85 -23.13
N PHE A 58 13.18 -10.35 -23.06
CA PHE A 58 12.37 -10.13 -24.25
C PHE A 58 12.98 -9.01 -25.11
N ASP A 59 13.03 -9.24 -26.43
CA ASP A 59 13.49 -8.27 -27.40
C ASP A 59 12.32 -7.35 -27.82
N ASP A 60 12.33 -6.12 -27.29
CA ASP A 60 11.36 -5.06 -27.54
C ASP A 60 11.87 -4.02 -28.56
N SER A 61 12.91 -4.37 -29.34
CA SER A 61 13.50 -3.45 -30.32
C SER A 61 12.46 -2.95 -31.34
N GLY A 62 11.52 -3.82 -31.74
CA GLY A 62 10.43 -3.52 -32.66
C GLY A 62 9.22 -2.78 -32.07
N TRP A 63 9.22 -2.45 -30.77
CA TRP A 63 8.10 -1.74 -30.15
C TRP A 63 8.14 -0.24 -30.42
N ASP A 64 6.94 0.34 -30.48
CA ASP A 64 6.73 1.78 -30.54
C ASP A 64 7.26 2.48 -29.28
N ARG A 65 7.27 3.81 -29.31
CA ARG A 65 7.65 4.64 -28.17
C ARG A 65 6.62 5.71 -27.90
N ILE A 66 6.10 5.76 -26.68
CA ILE A 66 5.10 6.76 -26.28
C ILE A 66 5.54 7.44 -24.99
N GLU A 67 5.22 8.73 -24.84
CA GLU A 67 5.43 9.52 -23.64
C GLU A 67 4.56 8.99 -22.49
N VAL A 68 5.11 8.98 -21.27
CA VAL A 68 4.36 8.80 -20.03
C VAL A 68 4.68 9.95 -19.07
N PRO A 69 3.67 10.56 -18.41
CA PRO A 69 2.25 10.21 -18.47
C PRO A 69 1.56 10.81 -19.70
N SER A 70 0.72 10.03 -20.39
CA SER A 70 -0.22 10.47 -21.42
C SER A 70 -1.06 9.28 -21.89
N ALA A 71 -2.33 9.52 -22.23
CA ALA A 71 -3.17 8.51 -22.87
C ALA A 71 -2.57 8.05 -24.21
N TRP A 72 -2.66 6.77 -24.55
CA TRP A 72 -2.10 6.25 -25.81
C TRP A 72 -2.86 6.76 -27.05
N GLU A 73 -4.12 7.17 -26.89
CA GLU A 73 -4.96 7.77 -27.94
C GLU A 73 -4.36 9.07 -28.45
N ASN A 74 -3.78 9.87 -27.55
CA ASN A 74 -3.12 11.13 -27.88
C ASN A 74 -1.80 10.93 -28.66
N GLN A 75 -1.38 9.67 -28.83
CA GLN A 75 -0.07 9.29 -29.36
C GLN A 75 -0.18 8.37 -30.59
N GLY A 76 -1.36 8.33 -31.22
CA GLY A 76 -1.60 7.64 -32.49
C GLY A 76 -2.45 6.37 -32.39
N PHE A 77 -2.84 5.94 -31.18
CA PHE A 77 -3.67 4.75 -30.95
C PHE A 77 -5.14 5.13 -30.75
N TYR A 78 -5.69 5.92 -31.68
CA TYR A 78 -7.03 6.50 -31.56
C TYR A 78 -8.13 5.45 -31.39
N GLY A 79 -8.89 5.54 -30.30
CA GLY A 79 -10.04 4.66 -30.02
C GLY A 79 -9.66 3.20 -29.77
N TYR A 80 -8.39 2.92 -29.44
CA TYR A 80 -7.94 1.59 -29.10
C TYR A 80 -8.28 1.26 -27.64
N ASN A 81 -9.22 0.32 -27.46
CA ASN A 81 -9.50 -0.28 -26.16
C ASN A 81 -8.96 -1.72 -26.14
N GLY A 82 -8.47 -2.17 -24.99
CA GLY A 82 -7.99 -3.52 -24.79
C GLY A 82 -6.65 -3.56 -24.06
N TYR A 83 -5.86 -4.58 -24.38
CA TYR A 83 -4.58 -4.80 -23.72
C TYR A 83 -3.46 -4.00 -24.37
N ALA A 84 -2.63 -3.38 -23.55
CA ALA A 84 -1.38 -2.81 -24.00
C ALA A 84 -0.29 -3.00 -22.96
N TRP A 85 0.96 -2.95 -23.40
CA TRP A 85 2.11 -3.13 -22.54
C TRP A 85 3.10 -2.00 -22.71
N TYR A 86 3.65 -1.57 -21.58
CA TYR A 86 4.75 -0.63 -21.51
C TYR A 86 6.00 -1.32 -21.01
N ARG A 87 7.17 -0.92 -21.53
CA ARG A 87 8.47 -1.37 -21.06
C ARG A 87 9.45 -0.21 -20.92
N ASN A 88 10.20 -0.18 -19.83
CA ASN A 88 11.27 0.77 -19.59
C ASN A 88 12.50 0.06 -19.03
N SER A 89 13.69 0.46 -19.47
CA SER A 89 14.94 -0.08 -18.95
C SER A 89 15.82 1.05 -18.42
N PHE A 90 16.36 0.87 -17.22
CA PHE A 90 17.17 1.87 -16.53
C PHE A 90 18.28 1.23 -15.71
N THR A 91 19.30 2.02 -15.37
CA THR A 91 20.43 1.57 -14.55
C THR A 91 20.16 1.75 -13.06
N ARG A 92 20.78 0.93 -12.22
CA ARG A 92 20.65 1.01 -10.76
C ARG A 92 20.91 2.43 -10.21
N PRO A 93 20.00 3.00 -9.41
CA PRO A 93 20.26 4.25 -8.71
C PRO A 93 21.26 4.05 -7.55
N SER A 94 22.09 5.06 -7.27
CA SER A 94 23.17 4.97 -6.29
C SER A 94 22.72 4.79 -4.83
N VAL A 95 21.45 5.08 -4.51
CA VAL A 95 20.94 5.24 -3.13
C VAL A 95 19.99 4.10 -2.69
N VAL A 96 20.05 2.92 -3.31
CA VAL A 96 19.07 1.84 -3.04
C VAL A 96 19.36 1.00 -1.79
N LYS A 97 20.63 0.89 -1.37
CA LYS A 97 21.02 -0.07 -0.33
C LYS A 97 20.41 0.30 1.03
N GLY A 98 19.66 -0.63 1.61
CA GLY A 98 19.04 -0.47 2.94
C GLY A 98 17.93 0.58 3.00
N LYS A 99 17.32 0.91 1.86
CA LYS A 99 16.17 1.82 1.75
C LYS A 99 14.92 1.06 1.34
N SER A 100 13.76 1.55 1.74
CA SER A 100 12.47 1.08 1.22
C SER A 100 12.20 1.80 -0.10
N VAL A 101 12.28 1.05 -1.20
CA VAL A 101 12.14 1.56 -2.57
C VAL A 101 10.74 1.25 -3.07
N TYR A 102 10.12 2.22 -3.73
CA TYR A 102 8.81 2.07 -4.39
C TYR A 102 8.89 2.55 -5.84
N LEU A 103 8.10 1.92 -6.70
CA LEU A 103 7.82 2.36 -8.06
C LEU A 103 6.50 3.12 -8.05
N GLN A 104 6.57 4.40 -8.33
CA GLN A 104 5.41 5.27 -8.52
C GLN A 104 5.09 5.31 -10.02
N LEU A 105 3.84 5.03 -10.38
CA LEU A 105 3.37 5.05 -11.77
C LEU A 105 2.21 6.04 -11.99
N GLY A 106 1.80 6.79 -10.97
CA GLY A 106 0.68 7.71 -11.11
C GLY A 106 -0.65 6.97 -11.29
N ASN A 107 -1.55 7.51 -12.09
CA ASN A 107 -2.83 6.88 -12.44
C ASN A 107 -2.69 6.09 -13.74
N ILE A 108 -3.20 4.85 -13.71
CA ILE A 108 -3.27 3.97 -14.87
C ILE A 108 -4.73 3.63 -15.11
N ASP A 109 -5.18 3.83 -16.34
CA ASP A 109 -6.53 3.55 -16.79
C ASP A 109 -6.55 2.25 -17.63
N ASP A 110 -7.26 1.19 -17.25
CA ASP A 110 -8.07 1.00 -16.03
C ASP A 110 -7.36 0.10 -14.99
N VAL A 111 -6.75 -0.97 -15.49
CA VAL A 111 -6.26 -2.12 -14.74
C VAL A 111 -4.80 -2.34 -15.09
N ASP A 112 -3.97 -2.66 -14.10
CA ASP A 112 -2.56 -2.94 -14.34
C ASP A 112 -2.02 -4.13 -13.56
N GLU A 113 -0.99 -4.72 -14.14
CA GLU A 113 -0.07 -5.67 -13.50
C GLU A 113 1.37 -5.25 -13.81
N VAL A 114 2.18 -5.09 -12.76
CA VAL A 114 3.50 -4.49 -12.86
C VAL A 114 4.58 -5.50 -12.52
N PHE A 115 5.54 -5.62 -13.42
CA PHE A 115 6.67 -6.51 -13.31
C PHE A 115 7.97 -5.71 -13.21
N PHE A 116 8.83 -6.11 -12.27
CA PHE A 116 10.18 -5.63 -12.13
C PHE A 116 11.15 -6.79 -12.36
N ASN A 117 11.97 -6.71 -13.40
CA ASN A 117 12.86 -7.80 -13.83
C ASN A 117 12.13 -9.15 -13.99
N GLY A 118 10.91 -9.12 -14.53
CA GLY A 118 10.07 -10.32 -14.74
C GLY A 118 9.43 -10.90 -13.48
N LYS A 119 9.47 -10.18 -12.35
CA LYS A 119 8.74 -10.53 -11.14
C LYS A 119 7.64 -9.51 -10.89
N ILE A 120 6.41 -9.99 -10.68
CA ILE A 120 5.30 -9.14 -10.28
C ILE A 120 5.63 -8.42 -8.96
N ILE A 121 5.34 -7.11 -8.90
CA ILE A 121 5.51 -6.27 -7.72
C ILE A 121 4.24 -5.50 -7.36
N GLY A 122 3.26 -5.45 -8.27
CA GLY A 122 2.07 -4.63 -8.13
C GLY A 122 0.96 -5.09 -9.06
N LYS A 123 -0.28 -4.84 -8.64
CA LYS A 123 -1.50 -5.03 -9.42
C LYS A 123 -2.57 -4.11 -8.84
N SER A 124 -3.39 -3.54 -9.72
CA SER A 124 -4.62 -2.84 -9.35
C SER A 124 -5.74 -3.14 -10.33
N GLY A 125 -6.96 -3.20 -9.82
CA GLY A 125 -8.13 -3.68 -10.54
C GLY A 125 -8.10 -5.18 -10.81
N ASN A 126 -9.01 -5.65 -11.66
CA ASN A 126 -9.03 -7.02 -12.17
C ASN A 126 -9.19 -7.02 -13.68
N PHE A 127 -8.43 -7.89 -14.36
CA PHE A 127 -8.57 -8.12 -15.79
C PHE A 127 -9.84 -8.93 -16.10
N PRO A 128 -10.36 -8.86 -17.35
CA PRO A 128 -11.40 -9.77 -17.82
C PRO A 128 -11.07 -11.26 -17.56
N PRO A 129 -12.09 -12.13 -17.36
CA PRO A 129 -13.53 -11.85 -17.46
C PRO A 129 -14.14 -11.20 -16.21
N HIS A 130 -13.40 -11.08 -15.11
CA HIS A 130 -13.88 -10.50 -13.85
C HIS A 130 -13.42 -9.06 -13.71
N TYR A 131 -13.67 -8.25 -14.74
CA TYR A 131 -13.14 -6.89 -14.84
C TYR A 131 -13.58 -6.01 -13.65
N THR A 132 -12.63 -5.23 -13.11
CA THR A 132 -12.90 -4.20 -12.12
C THR A 132 -11.87 -3.09 -12.27
N THR A 133 -12.31 -1.89 -12.63
CA THR A 133 -11.41 -0.73 -12.79
C THR A 133 -10.80 -0.23 -11.49
N ALA A 134 -9.57 0.25 -11.60
CA ALA A 134 -8.87 1.05 -10.61
C ALA A 134 -8.35 2.40 -11.21
N TYR A 135 -9.00 2.96 -12.24
CA TYR A 135 -8.53 4.16 -12.97
C TYR A 135 -8.14 5.34 -12.05
N ASN A 136 -8.88 5.54 -10.96
CA ASN A 136 -8.70 6.65 -10.03
C ASN A 136 -7.64 6.41 -8.94
N SER A 137 -7.07 5.20 -8.85
CA SER A 137 -6.09 4.86 -7.82
C SER A 137 -4.69 5.35 -8.21
N ASN A 138 -3.95 5.93 -7.27
CA ASN A 138 -2.55 6.30 -7.53
C ASN A 138 -1.63 5.10 -7.25
N ARG A 139 -0.90 4.64 -8.27
CA ARG A 139 -0.05 3.46 -8.21
C ARG A 139 1.27 3.74 -7.52
N LEU A 140 1.50 3.00 -6.45
CA LEU A 140 2.75 3.01 -5.69
C LEU A 140 3.06 1.59 -5.20
N TYR A 141 4.00 0.93 -5.86
CA TYR A 141 4.31 -0.48 -5.60
C TYR A 141 5.68 -0.64 -4.95
N TYR A 142 5.75 -1.45 -3.88
CA TYR A 142 7.02 -1.77 -3.24
C TYR A 142 7.93 -2.54 -4.19
N VAL A 143 9.19 -2.13 -4.28
CA VAL A 143 10.23 -2.83 -5.05
C VAL A 143 11.18 -3.53 -4.08
N PRO A 144 11.11 -4.87 -3.95
CA PRO A 144 12.05 -5.61 -3.14
C PRO A 144 13.48 -5.32 -3.59
N THR A 145 14.32 -4.79 -2.70
CA THR A 145 15.70 -4.38 -3.04
C THR A 145 16.55 -5.51 -3.63
N LYS A 146 16.23 -6.76 -3.29
CA LYS A 146 16.85 -7.97 -3.88
C LYS A 146 16.58 -8.16 -5.38
N LEU A 147 15.52 -7.56 -5.92
CA LEU A 147 15.20 -7.59 -7.35
C LEU A 147 15.99 -6.55 -8.14
N ILE A 148 16.48 -5.49 -7.49
CA ILE A 148 17.21 -4.41 -8.15
C ILE A 148 18.59 -4.91 -8.54
N GLN A 149 18.87 -4.92 -9.84
CA GLN A 149 20.13 -5.28 -10.48
C GLN A 149 20.84 -4.04 -11.03
N ASP A 150 21.99 -4.18 -11.69
CA ASP A 150 22.72 -3.05 -12.30
C ASP A 150 21.97 -2.47 -13.51
N ARG A 151 21.33 -3.33 -14.31
CA ARG A 151 20.34 -2.96 -15.33
C ARG A 151 19.01 -3.58 -14.96
N ASN A 152 17.95 -2.79 -15.04
CA ASN A 152 16.61 -3.18 -14.64
C ASN A 152 15.63 -2.94 -15.77
N THR A 153 14.58 -3.74 -15.80
CA THR A 153 13.45 -3.59 -16.71
C THR A 153 12.17 -3.54 -15.89
N ILE A 154 11.36 -2.52 -16.15
CA ILE A 154 9.95 -2.46 -15.72
C ILE A 154 9.11 -2.86 -16.93
N ALA A 155 8.13 -3.73 -16.71
CA ALA A 155 7.07 -4.00 -17.65
C ALA A 155 5.72 -3.77 -16.97
N VAL A 156 4.81 -3.07 -17.65
CA VAL A 156 3.47 -2.77 -17.14
C VAL A 156 2.48 -3.30 -18.16
N ARG A 157 1.67 -4.27 -17.75
CA ARG A 157 0.53 -4.77 -18.51
C ARG A 157 -0.67 -3.92 -18.12
N VAL A 158 -1.36 -3.35 -19.11
CA VAL A 158 -2.55 -2.53 -18.91
C VAL A 158 -3.72 -3.14 -19.69
N TYR A 159 -4.91 -3.07 -19.11
CA TYR A 159 -6.16 -3.27 -19.83
C TYR A 159 -7.05 -2.06 -19.64
N ASP A 160 -7.50 -1.51 -20.75
CA ASP A 160 -8.53 -0.49 -20.82
C ASP A 160 -9.80 -1.10 -21.42
N ASP A 161 -10.96 -0.84 -20.81
CA ASP A 161 -12.24 -1.31 -21.32
C ASP A 161 -12.86 -0.34 -22.32
N ILE A 162 -12.80 0.97 -22.00
CA ILE A 162 -13.36 2.03 -22.81
C ILE A 162 -12.75 3.39 -22.49
N GLY A 163 -12.44 4.14 -23.56
CA GLY A 163 -12.21 5.58 -23.46
C GLY A 163 -10.76 5.92 -23.72
N GLU A 164 -10.11 6.53 -22.74
CA GLU A 164 -8.67 6.78 -22.77
C GLU A 164 -7.97 5.71 -21.96
N GLY A 165 -6.90 5.14 -22.50
CA GLY A 165 -6.13 4.14 -21.77
C GLY A 165 -4.66 4.51 -21.57
N GLY A 166 -4.06 3.88 -20.56
CA GLY A 166 -2.62 3.92 -20.33
C GLY A 166 -2.20 4.56 -19.02
N ILE A 167 -0.91 4.91 -18.94
CA ILE A 167 -0.35 5.64 -17.79
C ILE A 167 -0.65 7.13 -18.00
N ILE A 168 -1.80 7.60 -17.52
CA ILE A 168 -2.41 8.87 -17.98
C ILE A 168 -1.98 10.11 -17.19
N HIS A 169 -1.74 9.99 -15.88
CA HIS A 169 -1.48 11.13 -14.99
C HIS A 169 -0.51 10.77 -13.85
N GLY A 170 0.07 11.78 -13.21
CA GLY A 170 0.96 11.61 -12.06
C GLY A 170 2.43 11.45 -12.46
N ASP A 171 3.30 11.49 -11.46
CA ASP A 171 4.74 11.41 -11.65
C ASP A 171 5.19 9.93 -11.70
N ILE A 172 5.97 9.56 -12.72
CA ILE A 172 6.52 8.20 -12.88
C ILE A 172 7.96 8.19 -12.40
N ALA A 173 8.25 7.43 -11.34
CA ALA A 173 9.56 7.46 -10.71
C ALA A 173 9.85 6.24 -9.82
N LEU A 174 11.14 5.96 -9.62
CA LEU A 174 11.56 5.28 -8.40
C LEU A 174 11.71 6.28 -7.27
N VAL A 175 11.12 5.95 -6.13
CA VAL A 175 11.16 6.76 -4.91
C VAL A 175 11.67 5.94 -3.72
N ILE A 176 12.24 6.62 -2.72
CA ILE A 176 12.54 6.02 -1.42
C ILE A 176 11.63 6.60 -0.35
N ASP A 177 11.05 5.76 0.49
CA ASP A 177 10.35 6.20 1.70
C ASP A 177 11.38 6.49 2.79
N ARG A 178 11.54 7.77 3.13
CA ARG A 178 12.44 8.22 4.21
C ARG A 178 11.83 8.03 5.60
N ALA A 179 10.51 7.84 5.67
CA ALA A 179 9.78 7.60 6.90
C ALA A 179 9.60 6.10 7.21
N ALA A 180 9.97 5.21 6.29
CA ALA A 180 9.89 3.76 6.49
C ALA A 180 10.70 3.29 7.71
N ILE A 181 10.12 2.33 8.44
CA ILE A 181 10.80 1.64 9.53
C ILE A 181 11.70 0.56 8.89
N PRO A 182 13.01 0.54 9.16
CA PRO A 182 13.89 -0.52 8.66
C PRO A 182 13.43 -1.90 9.13
N LEU A 183 13.51 -2.90 8.26
CA LEU A 183 13.10 -4.27 8.56
C LEU A 183 14.33 -5.19 8.59
N ASP A 184 14.35 -6.12 9.55
CA ASP A 184 15.32 -7.22 9.59
C ASP A 184 14.85 -8.39 8.68
N VAL A 185 13.53 -8.54 8.54
CA VAL A 185 12.86 -9.45 7.60
C VAL A 185 11.74 -8.69 6.92
N ASP A 186 11.82 -8.55 5.59
CA ASP A 186 10.80 -7.91 4.77
C ASP A 186 9.70 -8.92 4.41
N LEU A 187 8.45 -8.56 4.71
CA LEU A 187 7.26 -9.35 4.43
C LEU A 187 6.28 -8.62 3.49
N GLN A 188 6.68 -7.52 2.87
CA GLN A 188 5.88 -6.85 1.85
C GLN A 188 5.81 -7.67 0.55
N GLY A 189 4.79 -7.42 -0.27
CA GLY A 189 4.54 -8.09 -1.54
C GLY A 189 3.22 -8.85 -1.52
N ILE A 190 3.18 -9.99 -2.20
CA ILE A 190 1.94 -10.77 -2.37
C ILE A 190 1.63 -11.59 -1.13
N TRP A 191 0.41 -11.43 -0.61
CA TRP A 191 -0.19 -12.19 0.47
C TRP A 191 -1.44 -12.92 -0.04
N LYS A 192 -1.87 -13.93 0.71
CA LYS A 192 -3.18 -14.58 0.51
C LYS A 192 -4.28 -13.77 1.16
N PHE A 193 -5.44 -13.70 0.52
CA PHE A 193 -6.55 -12.84 0.93
C PHE A 193 -7.91 -13.48 0.68
N LYS A 194 -8.78 -13.41 1.69
CA LYS A 194 -10.15 -13.91 1.63
C LYS A 194 -11.08 -13.00 2.42
N THR A 195 -12.19 -12.61 1.81
CA THR A 195 -13.24 -11.82 2.45
C THR A 195 -14.15 -12.71 3.30
N GLY A 196 -14.83 -12.11 4.28
CA GLY A 196 -15.78 -12.76 5.16
C GLY A 196 -15.32 -12.90 6.62
N LYS A 197 -16.29 -12.85 7.53
CA LYS A 197 -16.10 -12.88 8.99
C LYS A 197 -15.34 -14.11 9.50
N TYR A 198 -15.58 -15.25 8.84
CA TYR A 198 -15.04 -16.56 9.20
C TYR A 198 -13.89 -17.01 8.28
N ALA A 199 -13.39 -16.16 7.39
CA ALA A 199 -12.31 -16.51 6.45
C ALA A 199 -11.08 -17.14 7.14
N HIS A 200 -10.72 -16.67 8.33
CA HIS A 200 -9.64 -17.21 9.15
C HIS A 200 -9.75 -18.70 9.53
N GLU A 201 -10.95 -19.29 9.54
CA GLU A 201 -11.16 -20.71 9.87
C GLU A 201 -10.57 -21.62 8.79
N ASP A 202 -10.51 -21.14 7.54
CA ASP A 202 -10.00 -21.89 6.39
C ASP A 202 -8.51 -21.61 6.10
N VAL A 203 -7.75 -21.08 7.07
CA VAL A 203 -6.34 -20.69 6.85
C VAL A 203 -5.45 -21.88 6.48
N ALA A 204 -5.84 -23.11 6.84
CA ALA A 204 -5.17 -24.33 6.41
C ALA A 204 -5.16 -24.47 4.88
N ASP A 205 -6.20 -23.97 4.21
CA ASP A 205 -6.39 -24.00 2.76
C ASP A 205 -6.07 -22.65 2.09
N MET A 206 -5.27 -21.79 2.75
CA MET A 206 -4.94 -20.44 2.25
C MET A 206 -4.31 -20.43 0.84
N ALA A 207 -3.77 -21.55 0.38
CA ALA A 207 -3.28 -21.69 -0.99
C ALA A 207 -4.37 -21.47 -2.05
N THR A 208 -5.64 -21.74 -1.71
CA THR A 208 -6.82 -21.55 -2.56
C THR A 208 -7.36 -20.11 -2.54
N TRP A 209 -6.86 -19.28 -1.63
CA TRP A 209 -7.29 -17.89 -1.51
C TRP A 209 -6.68 -17.04 -2.62
N ASN A 210 -7.33 -15.90 -2.88
CA ASN A 210 -6.87 -14.92 -3.85
C ASN A 210 -5.54 -14.29 -3.38
N ASP A 211 -4.79 -13.75 -4.33
CA ASP A 211 -3.59 -12.98 -4.06
C ASP A 211 -3.93 -11.49 -3.89
N ILE A 212 -3.23 -10.81 -2.99
CA ILE A 212 -3.32 -9.37 -2.77
C ILE A 212 -1.93 -8.78 -2.50
N ILE A 213 -1.66 -7.56 -2.96
CA ILE A 213 -0.45 -6.80 -2.68
C ILE A 213 -0.58 -6.11 -1.32
N VAL A 214 0.45 -6.27 -0.49
CA VAL A 214 0.61 -5.64 0.82
C VAL A 214 1.94 -4.86 0.86
N PRO A 215 1.93 -3.56 1.20
CA PRO A 215 0.76 -2.77 1.54
C PRO A 215 -0.08 -2.35 0.33
N GLY A 216 -1.38 -2.12 0.54
CA GLY A 216 -2.33 -1.60 -0.44
C GLY A 216 -3.77 -1.66 0.07
N PHE A 217 -4.66 -0.82 -0.48
CA PHE A 217 -6.10 -0.93 -0.25
C PHE A 217 -6.66 -2.11 -1.03
N TRP A 218 -7.66 -2.82 -0.49
CA TRP A 218 -8.26 -3.94 -1.25
C TRP A 218 -9.21 -3.45 -2.36
N GLU A 219 -9.77 -2.24 -2.23
CA GLU A 219 -10.66 -1.62 -3.22
C GLU A 219 -9.92 -1.39 -4.53
N ASP A 220 -8.68 -0.89 -4.42
CA ASP A 220 -7.78 -0.67 -5.56
C ASP A 220 -7.34 -1.98 -6.22
N GLN A 221 -7.57 -3.13 -5.57
CA GLN A 221 -7.12 -4.45 -6.01
C GLN A 221 -8.27 -5.37 -6.41
N GLY A 222 -9.42 -4.76 -6.72
CA GLY A 222 -10.58 -5.46 -7.27
C GLY A 222 -11.68 -5.80 -6.27
N TYR A 223 -11.57 -5.37 -5.01
CA TYR A 223 -12.63 -5.49 -3.99
C TYR A 223 -13.37 -4.17 -3.81
N LYS A 224 -13.83 -3.60 -4.92
CA LYS A 224 -14.41 -2.25 -4.97
C LYS A 224 -15.64 -2.13 -4.05
N ASN A 225 -15.67 -1.08 -3.24
CA ASN A 225 -16.74 -0.79 -2.27
C ASN A 225 -16.98 -1.91 -1.24
N TYR A 226 -15.97 -2.73 -0.96
CA TYR A 226 -16.10 -3.83 0.00
C TYR A 226 -15.87 -3.34 1.43
N ASP A 227 -16.96 -3.15 2.18
CA ASP A 227 -16.90 -2.93 3.63
C ASP A 227 -17.16 -4.25 4.37
N GLY A 228 -16.36 -4.55 5.39
CA GLY A 228 -16.58 -5.70 6.26
C GLY A 228 -15.32 -6.40 6.72
N TYR A 229 -15.42 -7.72 6.86
CA TYR A 229 -14.34 -8.54 7.39
C TYR A 229 -13.49 -9.12 6.27
N ALA A 230 -12.18 -9.07 6.41
CA ALA A 230 -11.27 -9.80 5.56
C ALA A 230 -10.16 -10.46 6.36
N CYS A 231 -9.51 -11.45 5.73
CA CYS A 231 -8.38 -12.14 6.31
C CYS A 231 -7.22 -12.18 5.32
N TYR A 232 -6.05 -11.77 5.79
CA TYR A 232 -4.78 -11.90 5.12
C TYR A 232 -3.98 -13.05 5.73
N ALA A 233 -3.23 -13.77 4.91
CA ALA A 233 -2.29 -14.77 5.37
C ALA A 233 -0.99 -14.75 4.55
N LEU A 234 0.14 -14.96 5.21
CA LEU A 234 1.43 -15.12 4.56
C LEU A 234 2.22 -16.26 5.20
N GLU A 235 2.68 -17.18 4.35
CA GLU A 235 3.73 -18.12 4.70
C GLU A 235 5.11 -17.49 4.49
N PHE A 236 5.99 -17.60 5.48
CA PHE A 236 7.35 -17.10 5.36
C PHE A 236 8.36 -17.95 6.12
N LYS A 237 9.63 -17.82 5.74
CA LYS A 237 10.78 -18.42 6.42
C LYS A 237 11.73 -17.31 6.87
N VAL A 238 12.29 -17.47 8.07
CA VAL A 238 13.29 -16.55 8.60
C VAL A 238 14.57 -17.32 8.85
N LYS A 239 15.70 -16.81 8.35
CA LYS A 239 16.99 -17.44 8.59
C LYS A 239 17.45 -17.23 10.04
N ASN A 240 18.26 -18.15 10.55
CA ASN A 240 18.82 -18.06 11.91
C ASN A 240 19.49 -16.70 12.17
N GLU A 241 20.28 -16.20 11.22
CA GLU A 241 21.03 -14.95 11.34
C GLU A 241 20.15 -13.69 11.37
N GLN A 242 18.88 -13.79 10.97
CA GLN A 242 17.91 -12.69 11.00
C GLN A 242 17.08 -12.67 12.28
N LEU A 243 17.13 -13.73 13.10
CA LEU A 243 16.33 -13.84 14.32
C LEU A 243 17.12 -13.35 15.53
N ALA A 244 16.55 -12.34 16.19
CA ALA A 244 16.94 -11.94 17.52
C ALA A 244 16.03 -12.61 18.56
N ASN A 245 16.47 -12.61 19.83
CA ASN A 245 15.69 -13.18 20.94
C ASN A 245 14.30 -12.55 21.06
N ARG A 246 14.16 -11.26 20.74
CA ARG A 246 12.89 -10.52 20.81
C ARG A 246 12.63 -9.81 19.50
N MET A 247 11.51 -10.16 18.89
CA MET A 247 11.07 -9.63 17.60
C MET A 247 9.79 -8.79 17.79
N VAL A 248 9.61 -7.83 16.89
CA VAL A 248 8.40 -7.05 16.71
C VAL A 248 7.90 -7.31 15.30
N LEU A 249 6.62 -7.63 15.16
CA LEU A 249 5.93 -7.68 13.88
C LEU A 249 5.36 -6.30 13.58
N LEU A 250 5.73 -5.74 12.43
CA LEU A 250 5.17 -4.52 11.88
C LEU A 250 4.19 -4.87 10.77
N LEU A 251 3.01 -4.25 10.78
CA LEU A 251 1.97 -4.45 9.77
C LEU A 251 1.50 -3.11 9.17
N GLY A 252 2.40 -2.14 9.05
CA GLY A 252 2.02 -0.86 8.46
C GLY A 252 0.85 -0.17 9.19
N LYS A 253 0.03 0.56 8.46
CA LYS A 253 -1.29 1.02 8.88
C LYS A 253 -2.33 0.05 8.36
N ILE A 254 -3.27 -0.29 9.23
CA ILE A 254 -4.42 -1.11 8.90
C ILE A 254 -5.64 -0.24 9.12
N ASP A 255 -6.52 -0.17 8.12
CA ASP A 255 -7.76 0.58 8.23
C ASP A 255 -8.68 -0.06 9.28
N ASP A 256 -9.30 0.79 10.09
CA ASP A 256 -10.07 0.45 11.27
C ASP A 256 -9.42 -0.50 12.31
N ILE A 257 -9.78 -1.78 12.36
CA ILE A 257 -9.38 -2.70 13.45
C ILE A 257 -8.89 -4.05 12.93
N ASP A 258 -7.97 -4.64 13.70
CA ASP A 258 -7.34 -5.91 13.35
C ASP A 258 -7.18 -6.85 14.53
N GLN A 259 -7.02 -8.13 14.20
CA GLN A 259 -6.63 -9.21 15.11
C GLN A 259 -5.54 -10.06 14.44
N VAL A 260 -4.41 -10.26 15.11
CA VAL A 260 -3.18 -10.77 14.50
C VAL A 260 -2.73 -12.04 15.16
N PHE A 261 -2.47 -13.05 14.35
CA PHE A 261 -1.99 -14.35 14.78
C PHE A 261 -0.67 -14.67 14.09
N VAL A 262 0.25 -15.27 14.84
CA VAL A 262 1.49 -15.83 14.30
C VAL A 262 1.58 -17.27 14.78
N ASN A 263 1.71 -18.21 13.83
CA ASN A 263 1.75 -19.64 14.12
C ASN A 263 0.59 -20.12 15.02
N GLY A 264 -0.61 -19.56 14.80
CA GLY A 264 -1.83 -19.86 15.56
C GLY A 264 -1.96 -19.14 16.91
N VAL A 265 -0.94 -18.41 17.36
CA VAL A 265 -0.97 -17.66 18.61
C VAL A 265 -1.43 -16.23 18.35
N LEU A 266 -2.45 -15.76 19.08
CA LEU A 266 -2.86 -14.35 19.08
C LEU A 266 -1.73 -13.48 19.65
N VAL A 267 -1.20 -12.55 18.85
CA VAL A 267 -0.08 -11.67 19.24
C VAL A 267 -0.50 -10.21 19.43
N GLY A 268 -1.69 -9.83 18.95
CA GLY A 268 -2.20 -8.48 19.13
C GLY A 268 -3.56 -8.25 18.49
N GLU A 269 -4.22 -7.20 18.96
CA GLU A 269 -5.47 -6.68 18.40
C GLU A 269 -5.59 -5.18 18.68
N SER A 270 -6.30 -4.46 17.82
CA SER A 270 -6.51 -2.99 17.96
C SER A 270 -7.65 -2.60 18.91
N GLY A 271 -8.15 -3.59 19.65
CA GLY A 271 -9.32 -3.52 20.53
C GLY A 271 -10.22 -4.75 20.32
N PRO A 272 -11.36 -4.84 21.02
CA PRO A 272 -12.30 -5.93 20.81
C PRO A 272 -12.70 -6.04 19.33
N PHE A 273 -12.49 -7.20 18.72
CA PHE A 273 -12.67 -7.38 17.27
C PHE A 273 -14.16 -7.50 16.88
N ARG A 274 -14.87 -6.37 16.89
CA ARG A 274 -16.31 -6.25 16.58
C ARG A 274 -16.65 -4.85 16.05
N PRO A 275 -17.74 -4.69 15.28
CA PRO A 275 -18.06 -3.44 14.60
C PRO A 275 -18.21 -2.24 15.54
N SER A 276 -18.80 -2.44 16.72
CA SER A 276 -18.99 -1.37 17.70
C SER A 276 -17.68 -0.76 18.22
N THR A 277 -16.54 -1.42 18.03
CA THR A 277 -15.23 -0.87 18.41
C THR A 277 -14.78 0.24 17.49
N VAL A 278 -15.12 0.19 16.19
CA VAL A 278 -14.72 1.20 15.20
C VAL A 278 -15.34 2.56 15.54
N ALA A 279 -16.64 2.57 15.83
CA ALA A 279 -17.36 3.78 16.23
C ALA A 279 -16.76 4.48 17.49
N GLN A 280 -16.08 3.72 18.35
CA GLN A 280 -15.43 4.23 19.56
C GLN A 280 -13.98 4.67 19.32
N ARG A 281 -13.38 4.32 18.18
CA ARG A 281 -11.96 4.51 17.86
C ARG A 281 -11.76 5.15 16.50
N SER A 282 -12.33 6.35 16.30
CA SER A 282 -12.37 7.10 15.04
C SER A 282 -11.02 7.51 14.40
N SER A 283 -9.88 7.03 14.91
CA SER A 283 -8.54 7.29 14.34
C SER A 283 -7.65 6.04 14.28
N SER A 284 -8.19 4.84 14.53
CA SER A 284 -7.41 3.60 14.49
C SER A 284 -6.81 3.32 13.11
N TYR A 285 -7.49 3.74 12.04
CA TYR A 285 -6.98 3.67 10.66
C TYR A 285 -5.65 4.40 10.42
N LYS A 286 -5.32 5.43 11.22
CA LYS A 286 -4.06 6.19 11.08
C LYS A 286 -2.89 5.55 11.82
N GLN A 287 -3.15 4.58 12.71
CA GLN A 287 -2.14 4.05 13.62
C GLN A 287 -1.24 3.03 12.92
N MET A 288 0.06 3.15 13.12
CA MET A 288 1.01 2.11 12.71
C MET A 288 0.89 0.92 13.67
N ARG A 289 0.77 -0.29 13.12
CA ARG A 289 0.68 -1.55 13.87
C ARG A 289 2.07 -2.12 14.14
N GLY A 290 2.35 -2.37 15.41
CA GLY A 290 3.57 -3.00 15.88
C GLY A 290 3.29 -3.89 17.09
N TYR A 291 3.56 -5.19 16.96
CA TYR A 291 3.24 -6.20 17.96
C TYR A 291 4.51 -6.89 18.45
N TYR A 292 4.76 -6.84 19.77
CA TYR A 292 5.85 -7.60 20.38
C TYR A 292 5.51 -9.09 20.33
N LEU A 293 6.42 -9.89 19.77
CA LEU A 293 6.20 -11.33 19.66
C LEU A 293 6.72 -12.04 20.92
N PRO A 294 5.99 -13.06 21.42
CA PRO A 294 6.51 -14.01 22.39
C PRO A 294 7.84 -14.62 21.97
N LEU A 295 8.68 -14.95 22.96
CA LEU A 295 9.97 -15.60 22.73
C LEU A 295 9.76 -16.91 21.97
N SER A 296 10.65 -17.19 21.02
CA SER A 296 10.63 -18.42 20.22
C SER A 296 9.36 -18.66 19.39
N LEU A 297 8.45 -17.66 19.27
CA LEU A 297 7.24 -17.82 18.47
C LEU A 297 7.56 -17.99 16.98
N ILE A 298 8.58 -17.27 16.48
CA ILE A 298 9.10 -17.45 15.13
C ILE A 298 10.09 -18.61 15.13
N LYS A 299 9.82 -19.60 14.28
CA LYS A 299 10.62 -20.81 14.13
C LYS A 299 11.67 -20.60 13.03
N ALA A 300 12.93 -20.59 13.41
CA ALA A 300 14.05 -20.37 12.51
C ALA A 300 14.19 -21.47 11.46
N ASN A 301 14.46 -21.08 10.21
CA ASN A 301 14.58 -21.95 9.02
C ASN A 301 13.36 -22.86 8.76
N GLN A 302 12.28 -22.67 9.50
CA GLN A 302 11.04 -23.40 9.38
C GLN A 302 9.96 -22.51 8.75
N LYS A 303 8.89 -23.16 8.31
CA LYS A 303 7.67 -22.49 7.88
C LYS A 303 7.04 -21.77 9.07
N ASN A 304 6.72 -20.49 8.88
CA ASN A 304 5.93 -19.67 9.78
C ASN A 304 4.73 -19.13 9.02
N ILE A 305 3.63 -18.87 9.72
CA ILE A 305 2.44 -18.24 9.16
C ILE A 305 2.12 -17.02 10.00
N VAL A 306 1.90 -15.88 9.33
CA VAL A 306 1.20 -14.72 9.91
C VAL A 306 -0.19 -14.67 9.29
N MET A 307 -1.19 -14.42 10.14
CA MET A 307 -2.58 -14.23 9.73
C MET A 307 -3.10 -12.95 10.37
N VAL A 308 -3.73 -12.10 9.57
CA VAL A 308 -4.27 -10.82 10.01
C VAL A 308 -5.74 -10.79 9.63
N ARG A 309 -6.61 -10.69 10.62
CA ARG A 309 -8.02 -10.40 10.41
C ARG A 309 -8.18 -8.89 10.45
N VAL A 310 -8.94 -8.35 9.51
CA VAL A 310 -9.25 -6.91 9.42
C VAL A 310 -10.77 -6.78 9.38
N TYR A 311 -11.28 -5.79 10.11
CA TYR A 311 -12.64 -5.31 9.92
C TYR A 311 -12.57 -3.83 9.59
N ASP A 312 -13.10 -3.51 8.42
CA ASP A 312 -13.27 -2.17 7.91
C ASP A 312 -14.77 -1.84 7.87
N GLN A 313 -15.14 -0.65 8.34
CA GLN A 313 -16.53 -0.23 8.38
C GLN A 313 -16.95 0.57 7.15
N THR A 314 -16.02 1.29 6.51
CA THR A 314 -16.33 2.19 5.40
C THR A 314 -15.08 2.68 4.68
N GLN A 315 -15.24 3.04 3.40
CA GLN A 315 -14.24 3.65 2.53
C GLN A 315 -13.20 2.66 2.00
N GLY A 316 -11.98 2.71 2.53
CA GLY A 316 -10.82 2.06 1.97
C GLY A 316 -10.21 1.16 3.01
N GLY A 317 -10.33 -0.15 2.83
CA GLY A 317 -9.85 -1.11 3.80
C GLY A 317 -8.53 -1.77 3.45
N GLY A 318 -7.91 -2.35 4.47
CA GLY A 318 -6.76 -3.22 4.33
C GLY A 318 -5.48 -2.75 5.02
N ILE A 319 -4.39 -3.46 4.73
CA ILE A 319 -3.05 -3.14 5.22
C ILE A 319 -2.44 -2.13 4.25
N TYR A 320 -2.86 -0.87 4.31
CA TYR A 320 -2.77 0.03 3.15
C TYR A 320 -1.45 0.80 3.01
N SER A 321 -0.63 0.92 4.06
CA SER A 321 0.64 1.66 3.94
C SER A 321 1.67 1.34 5.01
N GLY A 322 2.94 1.64 4.74
CA GLY A 322 4.03 1.52 5.72
C GLY A 322 4.71 0.16 5.71
N SER A 323 5.73 0.02 6.56
CA SER A 323 6.61 -1.15 6.57
C SER A 323 5.89 -2.38 7.16
N VAL A 324 5.93 -3.48 6.42
CA VAL A 324 5.33 -4.77 6.81
C VAL A 324 6.44 -5.82 6.90
N GLY A 325 6.71 -6.33 8.10
CA GLY A 325 7.82 -7.26 8.32
C GLY A 325 8.20 -7.46 9.77
N LEU A 326 9.34 -8.11 9.98
CA LEU A 326 9.92 -8.30 11.32
C LEU A 326 11.10 -7.36 11.54
N ILE A 327 11.20 -6.90 12.77
CA ILE A 327 12.33 -6.12 13.27
C ILE A 327 12.66 -6.58 14.68
N SER A 328 13.93 -6.67 15.03
CA SER A 328 14.36 -6.93 16.41
C SER A 328 13.90 -5.80 17.32
N GLN A 329 13.49 -6.13 18.55
CA GLN A 329 13.06 -5.13 19.53
C GLN A 329 14.12 -4.05 19.76
N LYS A 330 15.41 -4.43 19.72
CA LYS A 330 16.53 -3.49 19.82
C LYS A 330 16.53 -2.46 18.68
N ASN A 331 16.38 -2.90 17.43
CA ASN A 331 16.36 -2.00 16.28
C ASN A 331 15.09 -1.14 16.27
N TYR A 332 13.95 -1.69 16.71
CA TYR A 332 12.70 -0.97 16.86
C TYR A 332 12.80 0.19 17.86
N ILE A 333 13.30 -0.07 19.06
CA ILE A 333 13.50 0.96 20.09
C ILE A 333 14.48 2.03 19.59
N ARG A 334 15.59 1.62 18.96
CA ARG A 334 16.59 2.54 18.41
C ARG A 334 15.97 3.48 17.36
N TYR A 335 15.15 2.95 16.46
CA TYR A 335 14.47 3.75 15.44
C TYR A 335 13.63 4.87 16.07
N TRP A 336 12.78 4.53 17.05
CA TRP A 336 11.91 5.51 17.70
C TRP A 336 12.66 6.53 18.56
N ASN A 337 13.71 6.12 19.26
CA ASN A 337 14.57 7.04 20.02
C ASN A 337 15.24 8.07 19.09
N ASN A 338 15.74 7.62 17.93
CA ASN A 338 16.37 8.51 16.95
C ASN A 338 15.39 9.53 16.35
N ARG A 339 14.09 9.18 16.20
CA ARG A 339 13.08 10.14 15.74
C ARG A 339 12.68 11.12 16.81
N ARG A 340 12.56 10.68 18.08
CA ARG A 340 12.27 11.58 19.20
C ARG A 340 13.33 12.66 19.37
N ASN A 341 14.60 12.34 19.13
CA ASN A 341 15.70 13.30 19.27
C ASN A 341 15.85 14.28 18.08
N LYS A 342 15.03 14.15 17.02
CA LYS A 342 15.06 15.06 15.85
C LYS A 342 14.02 16.19 15.95
N TYR A 343 13.14 16.13 16.94
CA TYR A 343 12.17 17.14 17.30
C TYR A 343 12.42 17.53 18.76
#